data_AF-A0AAN4ZDK5-F1
#
_entry.id   AF-A0AAN4ZDK5-F1
#
_cell.length_a   1.000
_cell.length_b   1.000
_cell.length_c   1.000
_cell.angle_alpha   90.00
_cell.angle_beta   90.00
_cell.angle_gamma   90.00
#
_symmetry.space_group_name_H-M   'P 1'
#
loop_
_entity.id
_entity.type
_entity.pdbx_description
1 polymer ?
#
loop_
_entity_poly.entity_id
_entity_poly.type
_entity_poly.pdbx_seq_one_letter_code
_entity_poly.pdbx_strand_id
1 'polypeptide(L)'
;QSDLRSLYVNDEILNDKDKLMRTIANLVSDYYMNAGTLELCRKTVAKQDEPAFLYVVDHYCSKAMGLMDRMLPIKDTTHACELVNLFKRSSFTANPTLDDGEKALVDTFTTALTNFAKFGNPNGGDQSKTDLPSEWIPLDETNCGRNFVFNTTGSHMTEEFFEGRPAKYIEIMNKHQSS
;
A
#
# COMPACT_ATOMS: atom_id res chain seq x y z
N GLN A 1 -23.78 -3.74 -11.58
CA GLN A 1 -22.94 -4.85 -12.09
C GLN A 1 -22.11 -4.45 -13.33
N SER A 2 -22.65 -3.66 -14.28
CA SER A 2 -21.87 -3.10 -15.42
C SER A 2 -20.72 -2.19 -14.98
N ASP A 3 -20.97 -1.31 -14.01
CA ASP A 3 -20.07 -0.22 -13.62
C ASP A 3 -18.79 -0.76 -12.94
N LEU A 4 -18.93 -1.80 -12.11
CA LEU A 4 -17.79 -2.48 -11.50
C LEU A 4 -16.97 -3.23 -12.55
N ARG A 5 -17.61 -3.93 -13.48
CA ARG A 5 -16.89 -4.61 -14.57
C ARG A 5 -16.08 -3.61 -15.39
N SER A 6 -16.64 -2.45 -15.73
CA SER A 6 -15.93 -1.44 -16.53
C SER A 6 -14.78 -0.74 -15.80
N LEU A 7 -14.78 -0.73 -14.45
CA LEU A 7 -13.65 -0.19 -13.69
C LEU A 7 -12.39 -1.06 -13.80
N TYR A 8 -12.57 -2.37 -13.96
CA TYR A 8 -11.49 -3.36 -13.91
C TYR A 8 -11.17 -3.99 -15.25
N VAL A 9 -12.18 -4.23 -16.08
CA VAL A 9 -12.08 -5.04 -17.29
C VAL A 9 -12.38 -4.17 -18.51
N ASN A 10 -11.47 -4.20 -19.47
CA ASN A 10 -11.72 -3.78 -20.85
C ASN A 10 -11.60 -5.02 -21.78
N ASP A 11 -12.07 -4.90 -23.02
CA ASP A 11 -12.10 -6.05 -23.95
C ASP A 11 -10.70 -6.55 -24.33
N GLU A 12 -9.67 -5.70 -24.23
CA GLU A 12 -8.27 -6.08 -24.47
C GLU A 12 -7.72 -7.00 -23.37
N ILE A 13 -8.14 -6.80 -22.10
CA ILE A 13 -7.70 -7.59 -20.95
C ILE A 13 -8.20 -9.04 -21.05
N LEU A 14 -9.38 -9.28 -21.63
CA LEU A 14 -9.99 -10.61 -21.67
C LEU A 14 -9.19 -11.63 -22.50
N ASN A 15 -8.38 -11.15 -23.44
CA ASN A 15 -7.57 -11.98 -24.31
C ASN A 15 -6.11 -12.16 -23.81
N ASP A 16 -5.76 -11.53 -22.69
CA ASP A 16 -4.42 -11.55 -22.10
C ASP A 16 -4.49 -12.09 -20.67
N LYS A 17 -3.97 -13.31 -20.49
CA LYS A 17 -4.04 -14.03 -19.21
C LYS A 17 -3.37 -13.26 -18.07
N ASP A 18 -2.23 -12.62 -18.32
CA ASP A 18 -1.47 -11.96 -17.27
C ASP A 18 -2.17 -10.66 -16.84
N LYS A 19 -2.69 -9.90 -17.82
CA LYS A 19 -3.54 -8.74 -17.54
C LYS A 19 -4.82 -9.13 -16.81
N LEU A 20 -5.44 -10.25 -17.19
CA LEU A 20 -6.63 -10.76 -16.51
C LEU A 20 -6.33 -11.14 -15.06
N MET A 21 -5.21 -11.83 -14.80
CA MET A 21 -4.79 -12.17 -13.44
C MET A 21 -4.51 -10.93 -12.59
N ARG A 22 -3.83 -9.92 -13.17
CA ARG A 22 -3.60 -8.62 -12.51
C ARG A 22 -4.91 -7.93 -12.17
N THR A 23 -5.87 -7.98 -13.09
CA THR A 23 -7.21 -7.40 -12.91
C THR A 23 -7.96 -8.06 -11.77
N ILE A 24 -7.92 -9.40 -11.69
CA ILE A 24 -8.51 -10.15 -10.57
C ILE A 24 -7.82 -9.78 -9.27
N ALA A 25 -6.48 -9.73 -9.23
CA ALA A 25 -5.74 -9.33 -8.04
C ALA A 25 -6.13 -7.93 -7.57
N ASN A 26 -6.20 -6.96 -8.49
CA ASN A 26 -6.65 -5.60 -8.21
C ASN A 26 -8.06 -5.59 -7.60
N LEU A 27 -9.04 -6.26 -8.23
CA LEU A 27 -10.41 -6.33 -7.74
C LEU A 27 -10.50 -6.91 -6.33
N VAL A 28 -9.82 -8.04 -6.11
CA VAL A 28 -9.80 -8.73 -4.80
C VAL A 28 -9.13 -7.84 -3.75
N SER A 29 -8.02 -7.19 -4.07
CA SER A 29 -7.32 -6.27 -3.16
C SER A 29 -8.19 -5.09 -2.75
N ASP A 30 -8.95 -4.51 -3.68
CA ASP A 30 -9.84 -3.39 -3.36
C ASP A 30 -11.04 -3.82 -2.53
N TYR A 31 -11.61 -4.98 -2.86
CA TYR A 31 -12.74 -5.54 -2.13
C TYR A 31 -12.38 -5.89 -0.68
N TYR A 32 -11.26 -6.59 -0.45
CA TYR A 32 -10.91 -7.09 0.87
C TYR A 32 -10.15 -6.07 1.73
N MET A 33 -9.33 -5.20 1.11
CA MET A 33 -8.38 -4.37 1.86
C MET A 33 -8.55 -2.89 1.53
N ASN A 34 -8.31 -2.48 0.28
CA ASN A 34 -8.03 -1.08 -0.02
C ASN A 34 -9.24 -0.17 0.15
N ALA A 35 -10.44 -0.59 -0.26
CA ALA A 35 -11.65 0.22 -0.09
C ALA A 35 -11.99 0.41 1.40
N GLY A 36 -11.86 -0.63 2.20
CA GLY A 36 -12.05 -0.56 3.65
C GLY A 36 -11.05 0.37 4.33
N THR A 37 -9.76 0.25 3.96
CA THR A 37 -8.69 1.13 4.46
C THR A 37 -8.95 2.59 4.10
N LEU A 38 -9.28 2.89 2.84
CA LEU A 38 -9.55 4.27 2.40
C LEU A 38 -10.77 4.87 3.11
N GLU A 39 -11.84 4.10 3.29
CA GLU A 39 -13.03 4.56 4.02
C GLU A 39 -12.74 4.77 5.51
N LEU A 40 -11.84 3.96 6.10
CA LEU A 40 -11.34 4.18 7.46
C LEU A 40 -10.55 5.48 7.54
N CYS A 41 -9.61 5.72 6.61
CA CYS A 41 -8.86 6.98 6.50
C CYS A 41 -9.80 8.18 6.44
N ARG A 42 -10.79 8.16 5.54
CA ARG A 42 -11.80 9.21 5.40
C ARG A 42 -12.58 9.47 6.70
N LYS A 43 -13.00 8.41 7.39
CA LYS A 43 -13.73 8.53 8.67
C LYS A 43 -12.85 9.01 9.82
N THR A 44 -11.58 8.63 9.80
CA THR A 44 -10.58 9.02 10.79
C THR A 44 -10.34 10.53 10.73
N VAL A 45 -10.00 11.07 9.56
CA VAL A 45 -9.72 12.51 9.41
C VAL A 45 -10.95 13.39 9.67
N ALA A 46 -12.15 12.87 9.47
CA ALA A 46 -13.41 13.59 9.73
C ALA A 46 -13.85 13.57 11.21
N LYS A 47 -13.16 12.83 12.08
CA LYS A 47 -13.58 12.60 13.47
C LYS A 47 -12.55 12.92 14.53
N GLN A 48 -11.27 12.88 14.19
CA GLN A 48 -10.19 13.08 15.14
C GLN A 48 -9.28 14.22 14.67
N ASP A 49 -8.69 14.93 15.62
CA ASP A 49 -7.78 16.04 15.34
C ASP A 49 -6.33 15.54 15.19
N GLU A 50 -6.05 14.31 15.64
CA GLU A 50 -4.73 13.69 15.53
C GLU A 50 -4.35 13.37 14.08
N PRO A 51 -3.09 13.60 13.67
CA PRO A 51 -2.63 13.27 12.33
C PRO A 51 -2.73 11.77 12.04
N ALA A 52 -3.30 11.45 10.87
CA ALA A 52 -3.35 10.09 10.35
C ALA A 52 -2.39 9.94 9.16
N PHE A 53 -1.73 8.78 9.05
CA PHE A 53 -0.75 8.50 8.02
C PHE A 53 -1.11 7.21 7.28
N LEU A 54 -1.10 7.26 5.95
CA LEU A 54 -1.35 6.11 5.07
C LEU A 54 -0.10 5.80 4.27
N TYR A 55 0.20 4.52 4.07
CA TYR A 55 1.33 4.07 3.26
C TYR A 55 0.98 2.92 2.31
N VAL A 56 1.83 2.75 1.32
CA VAL A 56 1.92 1.59 0.44
C VAL A 56 3.37 1.08 0.47
N VAL A 57 3.54 -0.24 0.52
CA VAL A 57 4.85 -0.85 0.27
C VAL A 57 4.85 -1.36 -1.17
N ASP A 58 5.74 -0.80 -1.98
CA ASP A 58 5.87 -1.11 -3.41
C ASP A 58 7.25 -1.74 -3.64
N HIS A 59 7.44 -2.93 -3.07
CA HIS A 59 8.63 -3.72 -3.32
C HIS A 59 8.38 -5.20 -3.05
N TYR A 60 8.65 -6.03 -4.06
CA TYR A 60 8.59 -7.47 -3.96
C TYR A 60 9.95 -8.08 -3.64
N CYS A 61 10.13 -8.58 -2.41
CA CYS A 61 11.31 -9.35 -2.04
C CYS A 61 11.14 -10.84 -2.39
N SER A 62 11.56 -11.23 -3.59
CA SER A 62 11.50 -12.63 -4.07
C SER A 62 12.15 -13.62 -3.09
N LYS A 63 13.28 -13.24 -2.48
CA LYS A 63 14.01 -14.08 -1.51
C LYS A 63 13.24 -14.28 -0.21
N ALA A 64 12.36 -13.37 0.17
CA ALA A 64 11.47 -13.53 1.32
C ALA A 64 10.34 -14.54 1.03
N MET A 65 10.03 -14.82 -0.24
CA MET A 65 8.98 -15.77 -0.63
C MET A 65 9.48 -17.21 -0.70
N GLY A 66 10.79 -17.45 -0.71
CA GLY A 66 11.37 -18.79 -0.70
C GLY A 66 10.84 -19.66 -1.85
N LEU A 67 10.37 -20.87 -1.55
CA LEU A 67 9.79 -21.76 -2.56
C LEU A 67 8.45 -21.25 -3.13
N MET A 68 7.72 -20.41 -2.40
CA MET A 68 6.45 -19.84 -2.87
C MET A 68 6.65 -18.91 -4.06
N ASP A 69 7.81 -18.27 -4.20
CA ASP A 69 8.14 -17.42 -5.36
C ASP A 69 7.90 -18.12 -6.70
N ARG A 70 8.12 -19.44 -6.76
CA ARG A 70 7.93 -20.25 -7.98
C ARG A 70 6.48 -20.63 -8.26
N MET A 71 5.61 -20.54 -7.26
CA MET A 71 4.21 -20.94 -7.33
C MET A 71 3.26 -19.76 -7.55
N LEU A 72 3.75 -18.54 -7.37
CA LEU A 72 2.92 -17.34 -7.51
C LEU A 72 2.64 -17.02 -8.98
N PRO A 73 1.37 -16.75 -9.34
CA PRO A 73 1.00 -16.37 -10.70
C PRO A 73 1.49 -14.96 -11.07
N ILE A 74 1.76 -14.12 -10.07
CA ILE A 74 2.27 -12.75 -10.21
C ILE A 74 3.37 -12.55 -9.18
N LYS A 75 4.55 -12.11 -9.62
CA LYS A 75 5.68 -11.77 -8.75
C LYS A 75 5.64 -10.29 -8.41
N ASP A 76 4.75 -9.97 -7.48
CA ASP A 76 4.55 -8.62 -7.00
C ASP A 76 4.21 -8.64 -5.51
N THR A 77 4.22 -7.48 -4.86
CA THR A 77 3.95 -7.33 -3.43
C THR A 77 2.60 -7.94 -3.08
N THR A 78 2.62 -8.98 -2.24
CA THR A 78 1.43 -9.65 -1.74
C THR A 78 1.18 -9.30 -0.27
N HIS A 79 0.04 -9.71 0.27
CA HIS A 79 -0.27 -9.50 1.68
C HIS A 79 0.83 -10.06 2.59
N ALA A 80 1.22 -9.27 3.61
CA ALA A 80 2.25 -9.57 4.59
C ALA A 80 3.69 -9.64 4.05
N CYS A 81 3.94 -9.27 2.78
CA CYS A 81 5.30 -9.17 2.25
C CYS A 81 6.12 -8.10 2.97
N GLU A 82 5.48 -7.03 3.46
CA GLU A 82 6.11 -5.93 4.19
C GLU A 82 6.71 -6.35 5.54
N LEU A 83 6.26 -7.47 6.12
CA LEU A 83 6.74 -7.94 7.42
C LEU A 83 8.25 -8.25 7.41
N VAL A 84 8.82 -8.59 6.25
CA VAL A 84 10.27 -8.77 6.12
C VAL A 84 11.02 -7.47 6.41
N ASN A 85 10.43 -6.32 6.09
CA ASN A 85 11.03 -5.01 6.31
C ASN A 85 11.07 -4.64 7.80
N LEU A 86 10.20 -5.26 8.63
CA LEU A 86 10.14 -5.00 10.06
C LEU A 86 10.90 -6.05 10.88
N PHE A 87 10.73 -7.33 10.55
CA PHE A 87 11.23 -8.43 11.37
C PHE A 87 12.44 -9.13 10.78
N LYS A 88 12.86 -8.79 9.55
CA LYS A 88 13.86 -9.53 8.77
C LYS A 88 13.50 -11.02 8.62
N ARG A 89 12.20 -11.33 8.67
CA ARG A 89 11.62 -12.65 8.53
C ARG A 89 10.31 -12.56 7.77
N SER A 90 9.98 -13.61 7.03
CA SER A 90 8.64 -13.79 6.46
C SER A 90 8.05 -15.12 6.92
N SER A 91 6.77 -15.34 6.64
CA SER A 91 6.12 -16.65 6.86
C SER A 91 6.75 -17.79 6.05
N PHE A 92 7.52 -17.48 5.01
CA PHE A 92 8.07 -18.45 4.07
C PHE A 92 9.60 -18.62 4.18
N THR A 93 10.30 -17.64 4.74
CA THR A 93 11.77 -17.66 4.86
C THR A 93 12.22 -16.97 6.13
N ALA A 94 12.98 -17.69 6.96
CA ALA A 94 13.40 -17.21 8.27
C ALA A 94 14.50 -16.15 8.23
N ASN A 95 15.40 -16.16 7.24
CA ASN A 95 16.51 -15.21 7.12
C ASN A 95 16.80 -14.91 5.63
N PRO A 96 15.94 -14.14 4.94
CA PRO A 96 16.16 -13.78 3.55
C PRO A 96 17.41 -12.89 3.41
N THR A 97 18.20 -13.12 2.35
CA THR A 97 19.38 -12.30 2.06
C THR A 97 18.99 -11.06 1.29
N LEU A 98 19.04 -9.89 1.91
CA LEU A 98 18.63 -8.63 1.28
C LEU A 98 19.76 -8.00 0.48
N ASP A 99 19.44 -7.43 -0.68
CA ASP A 99 20.35 -6.53 -1.40
C ASP A 99 20.41 -5.13 -0.75
N ASP A 100 21.22 -4.22 -1.30
CA ASP A 100 21.44 -2.91 -0.68
C ASP A 100 20.21 -1.98 -0.80
N GLY A 101 19.41 -2.10 -1.86
CA GLY A 101 18.15 -1.37 -1.98
C GLY A 101 17.12 -1.89 -0.98
N GLU A 102 17.03 -3.21 -0.81
CA GLU A 102 16.18 -3.85 0.19
C GLU A 102 16.58 -3.51 1.63
N LYS A 103 17.89 -3.41 1.92
CA LYS A 103 18.37 -2.92 3.23
C LYS A 103 17.98 -1.46 3.46
N ALA A 104 18.15 -0.60 2.46
CA ALA A 104 17.74 0.80 2.56
C ALA A 104 16.23 0.94 2.78
N LEU A 105 15.42 0.07 2.16
CA LEU A 105 13.99 -0.01 2.39
C LEU A 105 13.65 -0.44 3.82
N VAL A 106 14.32 -1.47 4.34
CA VAL A 106 14.21 -1.91 5.75
C VAL A 106 14.53 -0.74 6.70
N ASP A 107 15.63 -0.03 6.46
CA ASP A 107 16.06 1.08 7.31
C ASP A 107 15.02 2.21 7.27
N THR A 108 14.50 2.55 6.08
CA THR A 108 13.46 3.59 5.94
C THR A 108 12.16 3.18 6.61
N PHE A 109 11.70 1.94 6.40
CA PHE A 109 10.45 1.42 6.94
C PHE A 109 10.48 1.31 8.47
N THR A 110 11.58 0.79 9.02
CA THR A 110 11.77 0.68 10.48
C THR A 110 11.97 2.04 11.13
N THR A 111 12.66 2.98 10.47
CA THR A 111 12.77 4.36 10.95
C THR A 111 11.40 5.01 11.08
N ALA A 112 10.58 4.95 10.02
CA ALA A 112 9.24 5.53 10.03
C ALA A 112 8.34 4.93 11.13
N LEU A 113 8.29 3.60 11.25
CA LEU A 113 7.48 2.92 12.28
C LEU A 113 7.97 3.20 13.70
N THR A 114 9.28 3.21 13.93
CA THR A 114 9.83 3.49 15.26
C THR A 114 9.68 4.95 15.64
N ASN A 115 9.79 5.88 14.69
CA ASN A 115 9.49 7.30 14.90
C ASN A 115 8.01 7.51 15.24
N PHE A 116 7.10 6.89 14.50
CA PHE A 116 5.68 6.93 14.82
C PHE A 116 5.40 6.37 16.23
N ALA A 117 6.02 5.24 16.60
CA ALA A 117 5.87 4.66 17.93
C ALA A 117 6.40 5.55 19.07
N LYS A 118 7.48 6.31 18.83
CA LYS A 118 8.10 7.20 19.82
C LYS A 118 7.41 8.56 19.94
N PHE A 119 6.98 9.12 18.81
CA PHE A 119 6.62 10.54 18.69
C PHE A 119 5.22 10.78 18.15
N GLY A 120 4.52 9.74 17.66
CA GLY A 120 3.24 9.89 16.93
C GLY A 120 3.40 10.49 15.53
N ASN A 121 4.63 10.71 15.06
CA ASN A 121 4.95 11.27 13.75
C ASN A 121 6.04 10.42 13.08
N PRO A 122 5.79 9.83 11.89
CA PRO A 122 6.79 9.00 11.21
C PRO A 122 8.03 9.78 10.75
N ASN A 123 7.93 11.11 10.64
CA ASN A 123 9.05 11.98 10.26
C ASN A 123 10.11 12.13 11.35
N GLY A 124 9.81 11.78 12.61
CA GLY A 124 10.71 11.91 13.74
C GLY A 124 10.22 12.87 14.82
N GLY A 125 11.09 13.15 15.79
CA GLY A 125 10.76 13.99 16.95
C GLY A 125 10.98 15.49 16.74
N ASP A 126 11.67 15.89 15.67
CA ASP A 126 11.93 17.28 15.31
C ASP A 126 10.98 17.69 14.17
N GLN A 127 10.04 18.59 14.44
CA GLN A 127 9.04 19.02 13.46
C GLN A 127 9.59 19.88 12.32
N SER A 128 10.86 20.32 12.40
CA SER A 128 11.49 21.16 11.36
C SER A 128 12.18 20.36 10.26
N LYS A 129 12.26 19.03 10.39
CA LYS A 129 12.95 18.14 9.45
C LYS A 129 12.27 16.77 9.41
N THR A 130 12.69 15.94 8.46
CA THR A 130 12.31 14.53 8.41
C THR A 130 13.55 13.65 8.46
N ASP A 131 13.44 12.53 9.19
CA ASP A 131 14.43 11.44 9.18
C ASP A 131 14.22 10.50 7.96
N LEU A 132 13.18 10.75 7.15
CA LEU A 132 12.84 9.94 5.97
C LEU A 132 13.43 10.54 4.68
N PRO A 133 13.51 9.76 3.58
CA PRO A 133 13.97 10.28 2.28
C PRO A 133 13.13 11.45 1.73
N SER A 134 11.86 11.52 2.12
CA SER A 134 10.95 12.62 1.84
C SER A 134 9.97 12.80 3.00
N GLU A 135 9.44 14.00 3.16
CA GLU A 135 8.49 14.27 4.24
C GLU A 135 7.19 13.49 4.02
N TRP A 136 6.79 12.73 5.03
CA TRP A 136 5.52 12.03 5.05
C TRP A 136 4.43 12.96 5.55
N ILE A 137 3.68 13.53 4.60
CA ILE A 137 2.59 14.47 4.88
C ILE A 137 1.37 13.67 5.39
N PRO A 138 0.75 14.07 6.52
CA PRO A 138 -0.44 13.42 7.02
C PRO A 138 -1.62 13.58 6.06
N LEU A 139 -2.62 12.71 6.26
CA LEU A 139 -3.92 12.82 5.65
C LEU A 139 -4.66 14.05 6.21
N ASP A 140 -5.57 14.57 5.40
CA ASP A 140 -6.49 15.63 5.77
C ASP A 140 -7.86 15.39 5.12
N GLU A 141 -8.87 16.20 5.48
CA GLU A 141 -10.21 16.07 4.91
C GLU A 141 -10.27 16.33 3.39
N THR A 142 -9.27 17.05 2.84
CA THR A 142 -9.20 17.37 1.41
C THR A 142 -8.59 16.24 0.60
N ASN A 143 -7.65 15.48 1.17
CA ASN A 143 -7.05 14.30 0.55
C ASN A 143 -6.84 13.16 1.55
N CYS A 144 -7.85 12.29 1.65
CA CYS A 144 -7.79 11.05 2.43
C CYS A 144 -7.09 9.88 1.71
N GLY A 145 -6.70 10.05 0.43
CA GLY A 145 -6.01 9.06 -0.39
C GLY A 145 -4.51 9.30 -0.55
N ARG A 146 -3.99 10.45 -0.08
CA ARG A 146 -2.56 10.73 -0.02
C ARG A 146 -1.84 9.63 0.76
N ASN A 147 -0.70 9.17 0.27
CA ASN A 147 0.03 8.11 0.96
C ASN A 147 1.55 8.19 0.69
N PHE A 148 2.31 7.63 1.61
CA PHE A 148 3.75 7.45 1.45
C PHE A 148 4.04 6.08 0.85
N VAL A 149 4.75 6.04 -0.27
CA VAL A 149 5.15 4.82 -0.94
C VAL A 149 6.57 4.46 -0.51
N PHE A 150 6.71 3.32 0.14
CA PHE A 150 8.00 2.71 0.45
C PHE A 150 8.49 1.91 -0.76
N ASN A 151 9.62 2.33 -1.35
CA ASN A 151 10.19 1.70 -2.54
C ASN A 151 11.73 1.68 -2.46
N THR A 152 12.37 0.66 -3.03
CA THR A 152 13.84 0.50 -3.03
C THR A 152 14.58 1.53 -3.87
N THR A 153 13.94 2.16 -4.86
CA THR A 153 14.55 3.19 -5.71
C THR A 153 14.30 4.62 -5.23
N GLY A 154 13.56 4.79 -4.13
CA GLY A 154 13.26 6.09 -3.54
C GLY A 154 11.82 6.19 -3.04
N SER A 155 11.68 6.20 -1.71
CA SER A 155 10.38 6.38 -1.06
C SER A 155 9.86 7.81 -1.21
N HIS A 156 8.59 7.96 -1.54
CA HIS A 156 8.00 9.23 -1.97
C HIS A 156 6.51 9.34 -1.62
N MET A 157 5.99 10.57 -1.64
CA MET A 157 4.56 10.83 -1.49
C MET A 157 3.81 10.65 -2.81
N THR A 158 2.60 10.12 -2.74
CA THR A 158 1.62 10.13 -3.82
C THR A 158 0.32 10.75 -3.33
N GLU A 159 -0.40 11.42 -4.23
CA GLU A 159 -1.70 12.01 -3.91
C GLU A 159 -2.87 11.04 -4.14
N GLU A 160 -2.63 9.89 -4.79
CA GLU A 160 -3.66 8.92 -5.16
C GLU A 160 -3.35 7.51 -4.62
N PHE A 161 -4.21 7.00 -3.73
CA PHE A 161 -4.14 5.62 -3.26
C PHE A 161 -4.52 4.65 -4.38
N PHE A 162 -3.54 3.88 -4.87
CA PHE A 162 -3.70 2.96 -6.01
C PHE A 162 -4.41 3.60 -7.22
N GLU A 163 -3.92 4.76 -7.67
CA GLU A 163 -4.42 5.48 -8.86
C GLU A 163 -5.92 5.85 -8.76
N GLY A 164 -6.41 6.02 -7.53
CA GLY A 164 -7.82 6.34 -7.24
C GLY A 164 -8.79 5.19 -7.47
N ARG A 165 -8.31 3.98 -7.80
CA ARG A 165 -9.14 2.80 -8.06
C ARG A 165 -10.03 2.40 -6.85
N PRO A 166 -9.54 2.41 -5.60
CA PRO A 166 -10.38 2.13 -4.43
C PRO A 166 -11.46 3.20 -4.21
N ALA A 167 -11.19 4.47 -4.52
CA ALA A 167 -12.18 5.55 -4.40
C ALA A 167 -13.35 5.34 -5.37
N LYS A 168 -13.04 5.07 -6.65
CA LYS A 168 -14.04 4.73 -7.68
C LYS A 168 -14.84 3.47 -7.31
N TYR A 169 -14.18 2.47 -6.72
CA TYR A 169 -14.84 1.28 -6.22
C TYR A 169 -15.90 1.63 -5.15
N ILE A 170 -15.55 2.45 -4.15
CA ILE A 170 -16.46 2.90 -3.09
C ILE A 170 -17.66 3.66 -3.68
N GLU A 171 -17.43 4.58 -4.62
CA GLU A 171 -18.49 5.34 -5.30
C GLU A 171 -19.52 4.43 -5.97
N ILE A 172 -19.05 3.44 -6.74
CA ILE A 172 -19.91 2.46 -7.43
C ILE A 172 -20.71 1.65 -6.41
N MET A 173 -20.08 1.20 -5.33
CA MET A 173 -20.76 0.41 -4.29
C MET A 173 -21.83 1.22 -3.56
N ASN A 174 -21.55 2.48 -3.21
CA ASN A 174 -22.51 3.36 -2.53
C ASN A 174 -23.73 3.68 -3.39
N LYS A 175 -23.53 3.90 -4.70
CA LYS A 175 -24.61 4.09 -5.68
C LYS A 175 -25.58 2.91 -5.71
N HIS A 176 -25.06 1.68 -5.59
CA HIS A 176 -25.87 0.46 -5.63
C HIS A 176 -26.47 0.05 -4.28
N GLN A 177 -25.96 0.57 -3.15
CA GLN A 177 -26.58 0.36 -1.82
C GLN A 177 -27.72 1.33 -1.54
N SER A 178 -27.78 2.45 -2.26
CA SER A 178 -28.80 3.50 -2.08
C SER A 178 -30.03 3.33 -3.00
N SER A 179 -30.07 2.24 -3.78
CA SER A 179 -31.14 1.86 -4.72
C SER A 179 -31.83 0.59 -4.29
#